data_AF-A0A367WEK6-F1
#
_entry.id   AF-A0A367WEK6-F1
#
_cell.length_a   1.000
_cell.length_b   1.000
_cell.length_c   1.000
_cell.angle_alpha   90.00
_cell.angle_beta   90.00
_cell.angle_gamma   90.00
#
_symmetry.space_group_name_H-M   'P 1'
#
loop_
_entity.id
_entity.type
_entity.pdbx_description
1 polymer ?
#
loop_
_entity_poly.entity_id
_entity_poly.type
_entity_poly.pdbx_seq_one_letter_code
_entity_poly.pdbx_strand_id
1 'polypeptide(L)'
;MAGFSMRPCGDFRTTYRQDTRIYDTTFIRNAAILGIIAVALIPFVLDGYYVNLFIQISYFAIAALGLNILVGFTGQISLGHAAFFGFGAFASAWINNTTGIPVLLSIPLAGLMTAAVGMLFGLPAARIKGLYLAIATLAAQFILEDFFARAEWFTGGSYGAAANPINVFGYEILDDFSFFYVSLFFLVVMYLLGTNLMRTRDGRAFVAVRDHYLSAEIMGINLTKYRLMSFAISSFYAGVGGAMYGHYLGFVSAEGFTILLSIQFLGMIIIGGLGSVKGTLMGTVFMVLLPEVMESGVSALSVFEWASSTAVTDGLAYIKEMAIGLAIILFLIFEPDGLAHRWQQIRAYWKLYPFSY
;
A
#
# COMPACT_ATOMS: atom_id res chain seq x y z
N MET A 1 19.64 -4.82 9.55
CA MET A 1 20.80 -3.91 9.53
C MET A 1 20.69 -2.90 10.64
N ALA A 2 21.62 -2.92 11.59
CA ALA A 2 21.77 -1.86 12.58
C ALA A 2 22.45 -0.67 11.89
N GLY A 3 21.66 0.20 11.26
CA GLY A 3 22.17 1.52 10.90
C GLY A 3 22.60 2.20 12.19
N PHE A 4 23.77 2.83 12.20
CA PHE A 4 24.28 3.64 13.31
C PHE A 4 23.30 4.81 13.56
N SER A 5 22.22 4.54 14.28
CA SER A 5 21.36 5.54 14.88
C SER A 5 22.18 6.12 16.02
N MET A 6 22.93 7.20 15.74
CA MET A 6 23.50 8.03 16.80
C MET A 6 22.33 8.53 17.66
N ARG A 7 22.19 7.89 18.81
CA ARG A 7 21.16 8.19 19.80
C ARG A 7 21.52 9.53 20.44
N PRO A 8 20.55 10.40 20.73
CA PRO A 8 20.83 11.60 21.50
C PRO A 8 21.46 11.22 22.85
N CYS A 9 22.45 12.00 23.28
CA CYS A 9 23.12 11.80 24.57
C CYS A 9 22.07 11.74 25.70
N GLY A 10 22.18 10.73 26.57
CA GLY A 10 21.28 10.54 27.73
C GLY A 10 20.17 9.49 27.57
N ASP A 11 19.95 8.91 26.37
CA ASP A 11 19.04 7.77 26.20
C ASP A 11 19.78 6.43 26.37
N PHE A 12 19.87 5.95 27.61
CA PHE A 12 20.48 4.66 27.95
C PHE A 12 19.44 3.54 27.93
N ARG A 13 19.70 2.51 27.10
CA ARG A 13 18.88 1.30 27.05
C ARG A 13 19.52 0.23 27.94
N THR A 14 18.83 -0.13 29.01
CA THR A 14 19.34 -1.08 30.01
C THR A 14 18.80 -2.50 29.79
N THR A 15 17.79 -2.67 28.92
CA THR A 15 17.15 -3.97 28.65
C THR A 15 16.84 -4.17 27.17
N TYR A 16 16.91 -5.42 26.70
CA TYR A 16 16.58 -5.80 25.30
C TYR A 16 15.17 -5.36 24.88
N ARG A 17 14.19 -5.37 25.79
CA ARG A 17 12.82 -4.91 25.53
C ARG A 17 12.75 -3.41 25.21
N GLN A 18 13.66 -2.62 25.77
CA GLN A 18 13.73 -1.19 25.46
C GLN A 18 14.31 -0.97 24.06
N ASP A 19 15.18 -1.86 23.58
CA ASP A 19 15.77 -1.78 22.24
C ASP A 19 14.76 -2.10 21.12
N THR A 20 13.72 -2.88 21.43
CA THR A 20 12.66 -3.26 20.48
C THR A 20 11.48 -2.29 20.41
N ARG A 21 11.56 -1.10 21.03
CA ARG A 21 10.43 -0.14 21.07
C ARG A 21 10.07 0.41 19.68
N ILE A 22 8.81 0.85 19.53
CA ILE A 22 8.32 1.42 18.27
C ILE A 22 9.02 2.72 17.90
N TYR A 23 9.30 3.53 18.91
CA TYR A 23 9.95 4.82 18.76
C TYR A 23 11.25 4.81 19.55
N ASP A 24 12.33 5.22 18.88
CA ASP A 24 13.66 5.29 19.48
C ASP A 24 13.74 6.38 20.54
N THR A 25 12.94 7.45 20.44
CA THR A 25 12.92 8.53 21.44
C THR A 25 11.50 8.96 21.78
N THR A 26 11.30 9.52 22.97
CA THR A 26 10.05 10.14 23.39
C THR A 26 9.66 11.32 22.49
N PHE A 27 10.65 12.05 21.98
CA PHE A 27 10.44 13.11 20.99
C PHE A 27 9.84 12.57 19.69
N ILE A 28 10.38 11.48 19.12
CA ILE A 28 9.84 10.88 17.89
C ILE A 28 8.43 10.32 18.12
N ARG A 29 8.17 9.74 19.30
CA ARG A 29 6.82 9.29 19.67
C ARG A 29 5.85 10.47 19.69
N ASN A 30 6.19 11.55 20.38
CA ASN A 30 5.33 12.72 20.50
C ASN A 30 5.15 13.41 19.14
N ALA A 31 6.19 13.49 18.31
CA ALA A 31 6.10 14.01 16.94
C ALA A 31 5.22 13.13 16.04
N ALA A 32 5.26 11.80 16.18
CA ALA A 32 4.37 10.91 15.45
C ALA A 32 2.90 11.07 15.88
N ILE A 33 2.64 11.20 17.18
CA ILE A 33 1.30 11.48 17.72
C ILE A 33 0.80 12.84 17.22
N LEU A 34 1.64 13.87 17.28
CA LEU A 34 1.32 15.20 16.73
C LEU A 34 1.07 15.16 15.23
N GLY A 35 1.83 14.34 14.48
CA GLY A 35 1.60 14.13 13.06
C GLY A 35 0.24 13.49 12.77
N ILE A 36 -0.16 12.47 13.54
CA ILE A 36 -1.49 11.87 13.43
C ILE A 36 -2.58 12.89 13.77
N ILE A 37 -2.39 13.69 14.82
CA ILE A 37 -3.34 14.74 15.21
C ILE A 37 -3.44 15.81 14.11
N ALA A 38 -2.31 16.23 13.52
CA ALA A 38 -2.30 17.18 12.41
C ALA A 38 -3.06 16.64 11.20
N VAL A 39 -2.88 15.36 10.86
CA VAL A 39 -3.64 14.70 9.79
C VAL A 39 -5.13 14.60 10.16
N ALA A 40 -5.47 14.31 11.41
CA ALA A 40 -6.86 14.27 11.86
C ALA A 40 -7.55 15.64 11.81
N LEU A 41 -6.80 16.74 11.80
CA LEU A 41 -7.32 18.10 11.69
C LEU A 41 -7.51 18.59 10.23
N ILE A 42 -7.03 17.82 9.24
CA ILE A 42 -7.17 18.14 7.81
C ILE A 42 -8.62 18.45 7.39
N PRO A 43 -9.63 17.62 7.77
CA PRO A 43 -11.03 17.88 7.46
C PRO A 43 -11.57 19.26 7.86
N PHE A 44 -10.98 19.90 8.87
CA PHE A 44 -11.46 21.19 9.38
C PHE A 44 -10.84 22.39 8.66
N VAL A 45 -9.77 22.17 7.88
CA VAL A 45 -8.98 23.24 7.26
C VAL A 45 -9.00 23.14 5.74
N LEU A 46 -9.10 21.93 5.19
CA LEU A 46 -8.99 21.66 3.76
C LEU A 46 -10.35 21.35 3.12
N ASP A 47 -10.45 21.70 1.84
CA ASP A 47 -11.62 21.44 1.00
C ASP A 47 -11.83 19.93 0.74
N GLY A 48 -13.06 19.54 0.40
CA GLY A 48 -13.45 18.15 0.15
C GLY A 48 -12.59 17.45 -0.90
N TYR A 49 -12.11 18.21 -1.89
CA TYR A 49 -11.16 17.74 -2.89
C TYR A 49 -9.86 17.15 -2.28
N TYR A 50 -9.24 17.86 -1.34
CA TYR A 50 -8.02 17.36 -0.68
C TYR A 50 -8.33 16.20 0.26
N VAL A 51 -9.49 16.22 0.92
CA VAL A 51 -9.94 15.11 1.77
C VAL A 51 -10.06 13.82 0.96
N ASN A 52 -10.63 13.89 -0.25
CA ASN A 52 -10.67 12.78 -1.20
C ASN A 52 -9.25 12.27 -1.50
N LEU A 53 -8.29 13.13 -1.85
CA LEU A 53 -6.91 12.71 -2.10
C LEU A 53 -6.29 11.98 -0.91
N PHE A 54 -6.52 12.44 0.32
CA PHE A 54 -6.03 11.71 1.50
C PHE A 54 -6.71 10.36 1.71
N ILE A 55 -8.00 10.25 1.41
CA ILE A 55 -8.69 8.96 1.38
C ILE A 55 -8.03 8.05 0.35
N GLN A 56 -7.72 8.56 -0.85
CA GLN A 56 -7.02 7.78 -1.88
C GLN A 56 -5.64 7.28 -1.42
N ILE A 57 -4.85 8.20 -0.86
CA ILE A 57 -3.56 7.86 -0.26
C ILE A 57 -3.74 6.78 0.79
N SER A 58 -4.81 6.85 1.60
CA SER A 58 -4.97 5.93 2.72
C SER A 58 -5.14 4.47 2.30
N TYR A 59 -6.08 4.16 1.39
CA TYR A 59 -6.34 2.79 0.96
C TYR A 59 -5.23 2.27 0.05
N PHE A 60 -4.65 3.11 -0.81
CA PHE A 60 -3.50 2.72 -1.63
C PHE A 60 -2.25 2.48 -0.78
N ALA A 61 -2.06 3.23 0.30
CA ALA A 61 -0.90 3.07 1.18
C ALA A 61 -0.98 1.77 1.98
N ILE A 62 -2.18 1.33 2.38
CA ILE A 62 -2.40 0.03 3.02
C ILE A 62 -2.07 -1.10 2.04
N ALA A 63 -2.59 -1.02 0.81
CA ALA A 63 -2.33 -2.02 -0.21
C ALA A 63 -0.84 -2.07 -0.59
N ALA A 64 -0.21 -0.93 -0.83
CA ALA A 64 1.22 -0.82 -1.14
C ALA A 64 2.09 -1.35 0.02
N LEU A 65 1.70 -1.11 1.28
CA LEU A 65 2.40 -1.67 2.45
C LEU A 65 2.36 -3.21 2.44
N GLY A 66 1.23 -3.80 2.07
CA GLY A 66 1.10 -5.23 1.84
C GLY A 66 2.11 -5.75 0.82
N LEU A 67 2.16 -5.09 -0.34
CA LEU A 67 3.12 -5.45 -1.40
C LEU A 67 4.57 -5.26 -0.93
N ASN A 68 4.86 -4.24 -0.13
CA ASN A 68 6.20 -4.02 0.41
C ASN A 68 6.61 -5.14 1.40
N ILE A 69 5.66 -5.68 2.18
CA ILE A 69 5.91 -6.86 3.03
C ILE A 69 6.35 -8.07 2.19
N LEU A 70 5.73 -8.26 1.02
CA LEU A 70 6.07 -9.34 0.10
C LEU A 70 7.37 -9.08 -0.70
N VAL A 71 7.38 -8.02 -1.49
CA VAL A 71 8.48 -7.73 -2.42
C VAL A 71 9.67 -7.18 -1.66
N GLY A 72 9.44 -6.17 -0.82
CA GLY A 72 10.48 -5.43 -0.12
C GLY A 72 11.12 -6.22 1.02
N PHE A 73 10.34 -6.95 1.83
CA PHE A 73 10.87 -7.66 3.00
C PHE A 73 11.15 -9.14 2.78
N THR A 74 10.39 -9.89 1.98
CA THR A 74 10.70 -11.32 1.67
C THR A 74 11.40 -11.54 0.32
N GLY A 75 11.46 -10.54 -0.55
CA GLY A 75 12.12 -10.66 -1.87
C GLY A 75 11.29 -11.44 -2.89
N GLN A 76 9.98 -11.53 -2.68
CA GLN A 76 9.07 -12.22 -3.58
C GLN A 76 8.41 -11.21 -4.53
N ILE A 77 8.84 -11.20 -5.79
CA ILE A 77 8.25 -10.32 -6.81
C ILE A 77 6.81 -10.77 -7.08
N SER A 78 5.86 -9.83 -6.99
CA SER A 78 4.45 -10.05 -7.35
C SER A 78 3.96 -8.98 -8.31
N LEU A 79 3.40 -9.43 -9.43
CA LEU A 79 2.77 -8.62 -10.47
C LEU A 79 1.24 -8.76 -10.48
N GLY A 80 0.67 -9.42 -9.47
CA GLY A 80 -0.78 -9.68 -9.37
C GLY A 80 -1.49 -8.99 -8.20
N HIS A 81 -0.90 -7.93 -7.65
CA HIS A 81 -1.40 -7.29 -6.43
C HIS A 81 -2.76 -6.60 -6.60
N ALA A 82 -3.01 -6.02 -7.78
CA ALA A 82 -4.29 -5.39 -8.11
C ALA A 82 -5.46 -6.38 -8.10
N ALA A 83 -5.26 -7.62 -8.53
CA ALA A 83 -6.31 -8.63 -8.45
C ALA A 83 -6.65 -9.02 -7.00
N PHE A 84 -5.67 -9.10 -6.09
CA PHE A 84 -5.94 -9.32 -4.66
C PHE A 84 -6.64 -8.12 -4.02
N PHE A 85 -6.27 -6.90 -4.45
CA PHE A 85 -6.98 -5.67 -4.07
C PHE A 85 -8.44 -5.72 -4.56
N GLY A 86 -8.69 -6.07 -5.82
CA GLY A 86 -10.04 -6.22 -6.36
C GLY A 86 -10.85 -7.33 -5.68
N PHE A 87 -10.22 -8.46 -5.36
CA PHE A 87 -10.88 -9.53 -4.61
C PHE A 87 -11.37 -9.02 -3.25
N GLY A 88 -10.61 -8.14 -2.59
CA GLY A 88 -11.01 -7.52 -1.32
C GLY A 88 -12.20 -6.58 -1.46
N ALA A 89 -12.22 -5.78 -2.53
CA ALA A 89 -13.33 -4.89 -2.87
C ALA A 89 -14.63 -5.69 -3.04
N PHE A 90 -14.59 -6.73 -3.88
CA PHE A 90 -15.73 -7.61 -4.11
C PHE A 90 -16.12 -8.43 -2.87
N ALA A 91 -15.14 -8.96 -2.13
CA ALA A 91 -15.42 -9.74 -0.92
C ALA A 91 -16.16 -8.92 0.13
N SER A 92 -15.75 -7.66 0.36
CA SER A 92 -16.42 -6.80 1.34
C SER A 92 -17.84 -6.45 0.90
N ALA A 93 -18.03 -6.09 -0.38
CA ALA A 93 -19.35 -5.83 -0.94
C ALA A 93 -20.27 -7.07 -0.85
N TRP A 94 -19.75 -8.24 -1.21
CA TRP A 94 -20.50 -9.49 -1.15
C TRP A 94 -20.91 -9.89 0.26
N ILE A 95 -20.00 -9.78 1.23
CA ILE A 95 -20.29 -10.04 2.66
C ILE A 95 -21.39 -9.09 3.12
N ASN A 96 -21.25 -7.79 2.87
CA ASN A 96 -22.21 -6.80 3.32
C ASN A 96 -23.60 -7.03 2.69
N ASN A 97 -23.66 -7.25 1.38
CA ASN A 97 -24.93 -7.44 0.66
C ASN A 97 -25.64 -8.76 1.02
N THR A 98 -24.88 -9.83 1.27
CA THR A 98 -25.46 -11.17 1.53
C THR A 98 -25.83 -11.38 3.00
N THR A 99 -24.98 -10.91 3.91
CA THR A 99 -25.11 -11.22 5.35
C THR A 99 -25.64 -10.06 6.19
N GLY A 100 -25.68 -8.84 5.63
CA GLY A 100 -26.08 -7.63 6.36
C GLY A 100 -25.08 -7.22 7.45
N ILE A 101 -23.90 -7.83 7.51
CA ILE A 101 -22.85 -7.46 8.48
C ILE A 101 -22.43 -6.01 8.21
N PRO A 102 -22.29 -5.17 9.25
CA PRO A 102 -21.80 -3.80 9.10
C PRO A 102 -20.47 -3.73 8.35
N VAL A 103 -20.35 -2.73 7.49
CA VAL A 103 -19.19 -2.57 6.58
C VAL A 103 -17.86 -2.52 7.34
N LEU A 104 -17.85 -1.93 8.54
CA LEU A 104 -16.65 -1.87 9.37
C LEU A 104 -16.08 -3.25 9.72
N LEU A 105 -16.94 -4.26 9.87
CA LEU A 105 -16.53 -5.64 10.12
C LEU A 105 -16.33 -6.43 8.82
N SER A 106 -17.00 -6.06 7.73
CA SER A 106 -16.78 -6.71 6.43
C SER A 106 -15.38 -6.41 5.88
N ILE A 107 -14.81 -5.24 6.13
CA ILE A 107 -13.45 -4.87 5.70
C ILE A 107 -12.38 -5.87 6.21
N PRO A 108 -12.21 -6.13 7.52
CA PRO A 108 -11.22 -7.10 7.99
C PRO A 108 -11.56 -8.55 7.59
N LEU A 109 -12.84 -8.90 7.48
CA LEU A 109 -13.26 -10.23 7.00
C LEU A 109 -12.91 -10.44 5.52
N ALA A 110 -13.08 -9.42 4.68
CA ALA A 110 -12.63 -9.41 3.29
C ALA A 110 -11.11 -9.56 3.22
N GLY A 111 -10.38 -8.86 4.09
CA GLY A 111 -8.94 -9.09 4.29
C GLY A 111 -8.62 -10.56 4.59
N LEU A 112 -9.34 -11.23 5.49
CA LEU A 112 -9.11 -12.64 5.79
C LEU A 112 -9.44 -13.57 4.62
N MET A 113 -10.52 -13.29 3.87
CA MET A 113 -10.86 -14.06 2.66
C MET A 113 -9.80 -13.89 1.57
N THR A 114 -9.32 -12.66 1.34
CA THR A 114 -8.24 -12.37 0.39
C THR A 114 -6.94 -13.05 0.82
N ALA A 115 -6.66 -13.15 2.12
CA ALA A 115 -5.51 -13.89 2.64
C ALA A 115 -5.62 -15.40 2.37
N ALA A 116 -6.82 -15.97 2.48
CA ALA A 116 -7.07 -17.38 2.17
C ALA A 116 -6.87 -17.68 0.67
N VAL A 117 -7.44 -16.83 -0.20
CA VAL A 117 -7.21 -16.92 -1.65
C VAL A 117 -5.73 -16.69 -1.98
N GLY A 118 -5.11 -15.71 -1.34
CA GLY A 118 -3.69 -15.45 -1.42
C GLY A 118 -2.86 -16.67 -1.05
N MET A 119 -3.18 -17.38 0.04
CA MET A 119 -2.49 -18.62 0.40
C MET A 119 -2.67 -19.73 -0.65
N LEU A 120 -3.85 -19.83 -1.26
CA LEU A 120 -4.10 -20.80 -2.33
C LEU A 120 -3.16 -20.58 -3.52
N PHE A 121 -3.00 -19.33 -3.98
CA PHE A 121 -2.05 -18.97 -5.04
C PHE A 121 -0.58 -18.92 -4.54
N GLY A 122 -0.39 -18.68 -3.24
CA GLY A 122 0.89 -18.62 -2.56
C GLY A 122 1.56 -19.99 -2.40
N LEU A 123 0.79 -21.07 -2.32
CA LEU A 123 1.29 -22.45 -2.20
C LEU A 123 2.16 -22.89 -3.40
N PRO A 124 1.70 -22.78 -4.66
CA PRO A 124 2.55 -23.07 -5.81
C PRO A 124 3.68 -22.05 -5.95
N ALA A 125 3.39 -20.76 -5.70
CA ALA A 125 4.37 -19.68 -5.70
C ALA A 125 5.53 -19.91 -4.72
N ALA A 126 5.29 -20.47 -3.54
CA ALA A 126 6.32 -20.71 -2.53
C ALA A 126 7.37 -21.76 -2.99
N ARG A 127 7.01 -22.63 -3.94
CA ARG A 127 7.90 -23.66 -4.52
C ARG A 127 8.77 -23.14 -5.66
N ILE A 128 8.41 -22.00 -6.26
CA ILE A 128 9.01 -21.45 -7.46
C ILE A 128 9.92 -20.25 -7.12
N LYS A 129 10.90 -19.92 -7.96
CA LYS A 129 11.94 -18.91 -7.67
C LYS A 129 11.97 -17.78 -8.71
N GLY A 130 12.29 -16.57 -8.26
CA GLY A 130 12.66 -15.43 -9.10
C GLY A 130 11.60 -15.07 -10.15
N LEU A 131 12.00 -15.00 -11.41
CA LEU A 131 11.12 -14.60 -12.52
C LEU A 131 9.89 -15.52 -12.67
N TYR A 132 10.05 -16.82 -12.43
CA TYR A 132 8.93 -17.76 -12.52
C TYR A 132 7.84 -17.48 -11.48
N LEU A 133 8.21 -16.93 -10.31
CA LEU A 133 7.24 -16.48 -9.31
C LEU A 133 6.45 -15.27 -9.83
N ALA A 134 7.13 -14.31 -10.47
CA ALA A 134 6.45 -13.16 -11.07
C ALA A 134 5.43 -13.59 -12.13
N ILE A 135 5.80 -14.54 -13.01
CA ILE A 135 4.90 -15.12 -14.02
C ILE A 135 3.71 -15.81 -13.35
N ALA A 136 3.91 -16.55 -12.25
CA ALA A 136 2.81 -17.19 -11.53
C ALA A 136 1.84 -16.16 -10.92
N THR A 137 2.34 -15.05 -10.38
CA THR A 137 1.47 -13.98 -9.87
C THR A 137 0.74 -13.22 -10.96
N LEU A 138 1.36 -13.06 -12.14
CA LEU A 138 0.70 -12.50 -13.33
C LEU A 138 -0.39 -13.44 -13.83
N ALA A 139 -0.18 -14.76 -13.80
CA ALA A 139 -1.24 -15.71 -14.11
C ALA A 139 -2.40 -15.61 -13.08
N ALA A 140 -2.09 -15.46 -11.78
CA ALA A 140 -3.10 -15.26 -10.75
C ALA A 140 -3.92 -13.97 -10.98
N GLN A 141 -3.29 -12.89 -11.45
CA GLN A 141 -3.98 -11.65 -11.85
C GLN A 141 -5.09 -11.94 -12.87
N PHE A 142 -4.73 -12.53 -14.02
CA PHE A 142 -5.70 -12.79 -15.09
C PHE A 142 -6.75 -13.83 -14.71
N ILE A 143 -6.39 -14.85 -13.92
CA ILE A 143 -7.35 -15.83 -13.41
C ILE A 143 -8.39 -15.15 -12.52
N LEU A 144 -7.97 -14.24 -11.65
CA LEU A 144 -8.88 -13.51 -10.76
C LEU A 144 -9.72 -12.49 -11.54
N GLU A 145 -9.16 -11.79 -12.53
CA GLU A 145 -9.92 -10.91 -13.42
C GLU A 145 -11.02 -11.68 -14.18
N ASP A 146 -10.70 -12.83 -14.79
CA ASP A 146 -11.69 -13.68 -15.46
C ASP A 146 -12.70 -14.27 -14.47
N PHE A 147 -12.28 -14.61 -13.26
CA PHE A 147 -13.16 -15.02 -12.18
C PHE A 147 -14.16 -13.91 -11.82
N PHE A 148 -13.73 -12.64 -11.70
CA PHE A 148 -14.63 -11.52 -11.44
C PHE A 148 -15.63 -11.30 -12.56
N ALA A 149 -15.24 -11.52 -13.81
CA ALA A 149 -16.15 -11.38 -14.95
C ALA A 149 -17.23 -12.47 -15.00
N ARG A 150 -16.94 -13.68 -14.51
CA ARG A 150 -17.85 -14.85 -14.60
C ARG A 150 -18.61 -15.17 -13.33
N ALA A 151 -18.10 -14.79 -12.15
CA ALA A 151 -18.67 -15.17 -10.87
C ALA A 151 -19.87 -14.29 -10.49
N GLU A 152 -21.00 -14.46 -11.18
CA GLU A 152 -22.24 -13.68 -10.97
C GLU A 152 -22.70 -13.68 -9.50
N TRP A 153 -22.54 -14.80 -8.79
CA TRP A 153 -22.92 -14.94 -7.38
C TRP A 153 -22.06 -14.11 -6.40
N PHE A 154 -20.85 -13.73 -6.80
CA PHE A 154 -19.87 -13.04 -5.96
C PHE A 154 -19.70 -11.58 -6.36
N THR A 155 -19.45 -11.33 -7.64
CA THR A 155 -19.13 -10.00 -8.18
C THR A 155 -20.29 -9.35 -8.93
N GLY A 156 -21.39 -10.05 -9.19
CA GLY A 156 -22.41 -9.61 -10.14
C GLY A 156 -21.98 -9.80 -11.62
N GLY A 157 -20.85 -10.47 -11.86
CA GLY A 157 -20.33 -10.73 -13.20
C GLY A 157 -19.91 -9.44 -13.91
N SER A 158 -20.32 -9.27 -15.18
CA SER A 158 -20.01 -8.06 -15.96
C SER A 158 -20.70 -6.80 -15.46
N TYR A 159 -21.76 -6.93 -14.65
CA TYR A 159 -22.49 -5.78 -14.09
C TYR A 159 -21.81 -5.16 -12.88
N GLY A 160 -20.82 -5.81 -12.27
CA GLY A 160 -20.21 -5.35 -11.03
C GLY A 160 -21.13 -5.48 -9.80
N ALA A 161 -20.60 -5.04 -8.66
CA ALA A 161 -21.27 -5.14 -7.37
C ALA A 161 -21.42 -3.76 -6.72
N ALA A 162 -22.63 -3.44 -6.26
CA ALA A 162 -22.87 -2.27 -5.42
C ALA A 162 -22.22 -2.48 -4.05
N ALA A 163 -21.53 -1.45 -3.56
CA ALA A 163 -20.92 -1.45 -2.24
C ALA A 163 -21.62 -0.39 -1.39
N ASN A 164 -22.40 -0.83 -0.40
CA ASN A 164 -23.13 0.12 0.44
C ASN A 164 -22.14 1.03 1.20
N PRO A 165 -22.51 2.29 1.47
CA PRO A 165 -21.72 3.18 2.32
C PRO A 165 -21.46 2.59 3.70
N ILE A 166 -20.45 3.12 4.40
CA ILE A 166 -20.06 2.58 5.69
C ILE A 166 -21.14 2.89 6.73
N ASN A 167 -21.87 1.87 7.18
CA ASN A 167 -22.85 2.01 8.26
C ASN A 167 -22.22 1.66 9.61
N VAL A 168 -22.22 2.61 10.55
CA VAL A 168 -21.76 2.42 11.93
C VAL A 168 -22.97 2.46 12.87
N PHE A 169 -23.36 1.30 13.40
CA PHE A 169 -24.48 1.16 14.35
C PHE A 169 -25.79 1.87 13.92
N GLY A 170 -26.10 1.89 12.63
CA GLY A 170 -27.32 2.50 12.07
C GLY A 170 -27.16 3.94 11.56
N TYR A 171 -25.98 4.55 11.69
CA TYR A 171 -25.65 5.81 11.02
C TYR A 171 -24.89 5.54 9.72
N GLU A 172 -25.44 6.01 8.60
CA GLU A 172 -24.81 5.90 7.30
C GLU A 172 -23.79 7.01 7.10
N ILE A 173 -22.52 6.61 6.96
CA ILE A 173 -21.43 7.52 6.62
C ILE A 173 -21.47 7.72 5.10
N LEU A 174 -22.22 8.74 4.69
CA LEU A 174 -22.32 9.19 3.30
C LEU A 174 -21.31 10.31 2.97
N ASP A 175 -20.80 10.99 3.99
CA ASP A 175 -19.98 12.18 3.85
C ASP A 175 -18.49 11.84 3.76
N ASP A 176 -17.77 12.49 2.82
CA ASP A 176 -16.33 12.29 2.58
C ASP A 176 -15.52 12.53 3.86
N PHE A 177 -15.89 13.56 4.62
CA PHE A 177 -15.23 13.90 5.88
C PHE A 177 -15.36 12.79 6.93
N SER A 178 -16.51 12.11 6.97
CA SER A 178 -16.74 10.99 7.88
C SER A 178 -15.98 9.74 7.41
N PHE A 179 -15.94 9.49 6.10
CA PHE A 179 -15.15 8.38 5.53
C PHE A 179 -13.65 8.57 5.79
N PHE A 180 -13.15 9.80 5.76
CA PHE A 180 -11.76 10.12 6.08
C PHE A 180 -11.33 9.65 7.48
N TYR A 181 -12.19 9.75 8.50
CA TYR A 181 -11.83 9.27 9.84
C TYR A 181 -11.75 7.74 9.90
N VAL A 182 -12.63 7.05 9.19
CA VAL A 182 -12.59 5.59 9.07
C VAL A 182 -11.33 5.17 8.32
N SER A 183 -10.99 5.87 7.24
CA SER A 183 -9.83 5.55 6.43
C SER A 183 -8.51 5.81 7.17
N LEU A 184 -8.44 6.90 7.93
CA LEU A 184 -7.34 7.21 8.83
C LEU A 184 -7.19 6.15 9.92
N PHE A 185 -8.30 5.69 10.52
CA PHE A 185 -8.28 4.62 11.52
C PHE A 185 -7.64 3.35 10.96
N PHE A 186 -8.10 2.86 9.80
CA PHE A 186 -7.53 1.67 9.18
C PHE A 186 -6.08 1.87 8.75
N LEU A 187 -5.73 3.04 8.21
CA LEU A 187 -4.33 3.35 7.86
C LEU A 187 -3.43 3.25 9.08
N VAL A 188 -3.79 3.89 10.19
CA VAL A 188 -2.97 3.89 11.42
C VAL A 188 -2.85 2.49 11.98
N VAL A 189 -3.95 1.74 12.06
CA VAL A 189 -3.96 0.37 12.57
C VAL A 189 -3.08 -0.53 11.69
N MET A 190 -3.26 -0.51 10.38
CA MET A 190 -2.51 -1.37 9.44
C MET A 190 -1.02 -1.01 9.40
N TYR A 191 -0.67 0.28 9.42
CA TYR A 191 0.74 0.68 9.50
C TYR A 191 1.38 0.31 10.84
N LEU A 192 0.64 0.38 11.94
CA LEU A 192 1.11 -0.05 13.26
C LEU A 192 1.37 -1.56 13.27
N LEU A 193 0.42 -2.36 12.76
CA LEU A 193 0.56 -3.80 12.62
C LEU A 193 1.76 -4.17 11.74
N GLY A 194 1.92 -3.53 10.59
CA GLY A 194 3.04 -3.76 9.68
C GLY A 194 4.38 -3.41 10.31
N THR A 195 4.47 -2.26 10.99
CA THR A 195 5.70 -1.86 11.69
C THR A 195 6.03 -2.81 12.85
N ASN A 196 5.01 -3.30 13.56
CA ASN A 196 5.22 -4.24 14.66
C ASN A 196 5.67 -5.61 14.15
N LEU A 197 5.06 -6.10 13.06
CA LEU A 197 5.43 -7.34 12.39
C LEU A 197 6.92 -7.37 12.02
N MET A 198 7.46 -6.29 11.45
CA MET A 198 8.88 -6.21 11.07
C MET A 198 9.85 -6.30 12.27
N ARG A 199 9.38 -6.05 13.49
CA ARG A 199 10.17 -6.19 14.74
C ARG A 199 10.06 -7.57 15.38
N THR A 200 9.09 -8.37 14.97
CA THR A 200 8.91 -9.73 15.50
C THR A 200 9.97 -10.69 14.97
N ARG A 201 10.01 -11.91 15.52
CA ARG A 201 10.84 -13.01 15.00
C ARG A 201 10.53 -13.29 13.52
N ASP A 202 9.25 -13.26 13.17
CA ASP A 202 8.77 -13.56 11.83
C ASP A 202 9.21 -12.49 10.81
N GLY A 203 9.13 -11.21 11.18
CA GLY A 203 9.65 -10.12 10.36
C GLY A 203 11.15 -10.21 10.10
N ARG A 204 11.95 -10.64 11.09
CA ARG A 204 13.39 -10.89 10.88
C ARG A 204 13.65 -12.08 9.98
N ALA A 205 12.81 -13.13 10.07
CA ALA A 205 12.92 -14.28 9.18
C ALA A 205 12.61 -13.90 7.73
N PHE A 206 11.66 -12.99 7.48
CA PHE A 206 11.39 -12.45 6.15
C PHE A 206 12.65 -11.82 5.52
N VAL A 207 13.30 -10.92 6.26
CA VAL A 207 14.53 -10.27 5.79
C VAL A 207 15.64 -11.29 5.55
N ALA A 208 15.79 -12.29 6.41
CA ALA A 208 16.79 -13.35 6.21
C ALA A 208 16.52 -14.18 4.94
N VAL A 209 15.24 -14.47 4.64
CA VAL A 209 14.83 -15.17 3.42
C VAL A 209 15.14 -14.33 2.17
N ARG A 210 14.92 -13.02 2.24
CA ARG A 210 15.22 -12.08 1.16
C ARG A 210 16.71 -11.96 0.89
N ASP A 211 17.51 -11.75 1.93
CA ASP A 211 18.94 -11.47 1.79
C ASP A 211 19.68 -12.68 1.20
N HIS A 212 19.58 -13.85 1.84
CA HIS A 212 20.14 -15.10 1.32
C HIS A 212 19.34 -16.33 1.77
N TYR A 213 18.38 -16.76 0.94
CA TYR A 213 17.51 -17.91 1.25
C TYR A 213 18.27 -19.21 1.58
N LEU A 214 19.39 -19.49 0.91
CA LEU A 214 20.19 -20.71 1.16
C LEU A 214 20.87 -20.68 2.53
N SER A 215 21.34 -19.50 2.95
CA SER A 215 21.88 -19.30 4.30
C SER A 215 20.76 -19.37 5.36
N ALA A 216 19.59 -18.81 5.07
CA ALA A 216 18.42 -18.89 5.94
C ALA A 216 18.00 -20.36 6.20
N GLU A 217 18.03 -21.19 5.16
CA GLU A 217 17.68 -22.62 5.24
C GLU A 217 18.67 -23.41 6.10
N ILE A 218 19.97 -23.17 5.95
CA ILE A 218 21.02 -23.79 6.80
C ILE A 218 20.83 -23.39 8.27
N MET A 219 20.36 -22.16 8.53
CA MET A 219 20.04 -21.66 9.87
C MET A 219 18.70 -22.19 10.43
N GLY A 220 18.04 -23.13 9.73
CA GLY A 220 16.81 -23.79 10.18
C GLY A 220 15.52 -23.01 9.93
N ILE A 221 15.54 -22.00 9.05
CA ILE A 221 14.36 -21.21 8.68
C ILE A 221 13.59 -21.95 7.58
N ASN A 222 12.33 -22.32 7.85
CA ASN A 222 11.47 -22.96 6.84
C ASN A 222 11.03 -21.96 5.76
N LEU A 223 11.69 -22.00 4.61
CA LEU A 223 11.45 -21.08 3.49
C LEU A 223 9.99 -21.08 3.02
N THR A 224 9.38 -22.26 2.86
CA THR A 224 8.01 -22.40 2.35
C THR A 224 7.00 -21.74 3.29
N LYS A 225 7.15 -21.94 4.61
CA LYS A 225 6.27 -21.32 5.61
C LYS A 225 6.34 -19.80 5.56
N TYR A 226 7.54 -19.21 5.56
CA TYR A 226 7.69 -17.75 5.58
C TYR A 226 7.28 -17.09 4.26
N ARG A 227 7.54 -17.74 3.12
CA ARG A 227 7.05 -17.29 1.82
C ARG A 227 5.52 -17.25 1.79
N LEU A 228 4.88 -18.36 2.15
CA LEU A 228 3.42 -18.46 2.19
C LEU A 228 2.81 -17.45 3.17
N MET A 229 3.41 -17.30 4.36
CA MET A 229 2.94 -16.34 5.36
C MET A 229 3.08 -14.90 4.88
N SER A 230 4.17 -14.55 4.19
CA SER A 230 4.32 -13.21 3.62
C SER A 230 3.30 -12.95 2.51
N PHE A 231 2.97 -13.97 1.71
CA PHE A 231 1.95 -13.86 0.68
C PHE A 231 0.54 -13.69 1.27
N ALA A 232 0.22 -14.44 2.33
CA ALA A 232 -1.03 -14.30 3.07
C ALA A 232 -1.19 -12.90 3.66
N ILE A 233 -0.14 -12.38 4.32
CA ILE A 233 -0.14 -11.05 4.93
C ILE A 233 -0.23 -9.97 3.85
N SER A 234 0.51 -10.09 2.75
CA SER A 234 0.41 -9.15 1.64
C SER A 234 -1.01 -9.09 1.05
N SER A 235 -1.61 -10.26 0.83
CA SER A 235 -2.97 -10.38 0.29
C SER A 235 -4.01 -9.81 1.28
N PHE A 236 -3.83 -10.03 2.59
CA PHE A 236 -4.67 -9.41 3.62
C PHE A 236 -4.66 -7.87 3.54
N TYR A 237 -3.48 -7.27 3.40
CA TYR A 237 -3.34 -5.81 3.27
C TYR A 237 -3.91 -5.29 1.95
N ALA A 238 -3.68 -6.01 0.84
CA ALA A 238 -4.32 -5.71 -0.44
C ALA A 238 -5.85 -5.74 -0.30
N GLY A 239 -6.37 -6.75 0.38
CA GLY A 239 -7.79 -6.95 0.60
C GLY A 239 -8.46 -5.85 1.42
N VAL A 240 -7.84 -5.44 2.52
CA VAL A 240 -8.33 -4.34 3.36
C VAL A 240 -8.32 -3.01 2.59
N GLY A 241 -7.24 -2.73 1.85
CA GLY A 241 -7.18 -1.53 0.99
C GLY A 241 -8.25 -1.56 -0.11
N GLY A 242 -8.47 -2.73 -0.73
CA GLY A 242 -9.47 -2.92 -1.77
C GLY A 242 -10.90 -2.80 -1.26
N ALA A 243 -11.19 -3.36 -0.09
CA ALA A 243 -12.47 -3.20 0.57
C ALA A 243 -12.80 -1.72 0.82
N MET A 244 -11.83 -0.95 1.31
CA MET A 244 -12.00 0.49 1.50
C MET A 244 -12.25 1.22 0.18
N TYR A 245 -11.49 0.89 -0.87
CA TYR A 245 -11.68 1.45 -2.20
C TYR A 245 -13.10 1.20 -2.74
N GLY A 246 -13.60 -0.03 -2.62
CA GLY A 246 -14.94 -0.37 -3.10
C GLY A 246 -16.06 0.38 -2.37
N HIS A 247 -15.97 0.47 -1.04
CA HIS A 247 -16.96 1.22 -0.24
C HIS A 247 -16.85 2.74 -0.41
N TYR A 248 -15.67 3.26 -0.79
CA TYR A 248 -15.51 4.67 -1.10
C TYR A 248 -16.18 5.04 -2.43
N LEU A 249 -15.99 4.23 -3.47
CA LEU A 249 -16.61 4.45 -4.78
C LEU A 249 -18.11 4.13 -4.79
N GLY A 250 -18.61 3.34 -3.83
CA GLY A 250 -20.00 2.88 -3.77
C GLY A 250 -20.35 1.80 -4.79
N PHE A 251 -19.43 1.50 -5.71
CA PHE A 251 -19.62 0.52 -6.77
C PHE A 251 -18.27 -0.06 -7.21
N VAL A 252 -18.24 -1.38 -7.43
CA VAL A 252 -17.03 -2.12 -7.79
C VAL A 252 -17.24 -2.80 -9.14
N SER A 253 -16.42 -2.41 -10.12
CA SER A 253 -16.35 -3.06 -11.44
C SER A 253 -15.04 -3.83 -11.62
N ALA A 254 -15.08 -4.91 -12.40
CA ALA A 254 -13.90 -5.75 -12.65
C ALA A 254 -12.85 -5.03 -13.52
N GLU A 255 -13.29 -4.09 -14.37
CA GLU A 255 -12.44 -3.35 -15.31
C GLU A 255 -11.37 -2.48 -14.63
N GLY A 256 -11.60 -2.05 -13.39
CA GLY A 256 -10.67 -1.21 -12.64
C GLY A 256 -9.42 -1.95 -12.13
N PHE A 257 -9.41 -3.29 -12.12
CA PHE A 257 -8.35 -4.08 -11.48
C PHE A 257 -7.33 -4.63 -12.47
N THR A 258 -6.77 -3.76 -13.30
CA THR A 258 -5.83 -4.17 -14.37
C THR A 258 -4.40 -4.42 -13.87
N ILE A 259 -3.59 -5.04 -14.72
CA ILE A 259 -2.14 -5.17 -14.49
C ILE A 259 -1.43 -3.82 -14.36
N LEU A 260 -1.96 -2.76 -14.97
CA LEU A 260 -1.39 -1.41 -14.86
C LEU A 260 -1.46 -0.91 -13.41
N LEU A 261 -2.56 -1.20 -12.70
CA LEU A 261 -2.68 -0.91 -11.28
C LEU A 261 -1.67 -1.72 -10.44
N SER A 262 -1.40 -2.99 -10.81
CA SER A 262 -0.35 -3.79 -10.16
C SER A 262 1.04 -3.17 -10.34
N ILE A 263 1.34 -2.68 -11.54
CA ILE A 263 2.59 -1.95 -11.83
C ILE A 263 2.65 -0.64 -11.05
N GLN A 264 1.53 0.06 -10.91
CA GLN A 264 1.45 1.28 -10.10
C GLN A 264 1.76 0.99 -8.63
N PHE A 265 1.22 -0.08 -8.05
CA PHE A 265 1.57 -0.51 -6.68
C PHE A 265 3.06 -0.86 -6.55
N LEU A 266 3.63 -1.53 -7.54
CA LEU A 266 5.06 -1.80 -7.58
C LEU A 266 5.86 -0.48 -7.63
N GLY A 267 5.42 0.49 -8.43
CA GLY A 267 5.98 1.84 -8.49
C GLY A 267 5.96 2.55 -7.14
N MET A 268 4.84 2.48 -6.41
CA MET A 268 4.72 3.08 -5.06
C MET A 268 5.79 2.55 -4.10
N ILE A 269 6.06 1.24 -4.11
CA ILE A 269 7.04 0.64 -3.20
C ILE A 269 8.48 0.84 -3.66
N ILE A 270 8.73 0.91 -4.97
CA ILE A 270 10.04 1.18 -5.55
C ILE A 270 10.44 2.64 -5.26
N ILE A 271 9.58 3.60 -5.63
CA ILE A 271 9.81 5.04 -5.41
C ILE A 271 9.93 5.33 -3.92
N GLY A 272 9.09 4.69 -3.10
CA GLY A 272 9.16 4.82 -1.64
C GLY A 272 10.44 4.29 -1.01
N GLY A 273 11.08 3.29 -1.63
CA GLY A 273 12.23 2.55 -1.10
C GLY A 273 11.83 1.16 -0.59
N LEU A 274 12.29 0.13 -1.31
CA LEU A 274 11.97 -1.27 -1.03
C LEU A 274 12.42 -1.69 0.37
N GLY A 275 11.54 -2.34 1.12
CA GLY A 275 11.84 -2.79 2.49
C GLY A 275 11.81 -1.67 3.55
N SER A 276 11.24 -0.50 3.23
CA SER A 276 10.99 0.56 4.20
C SER A 276 9.49 0.81 4.39
N VAL A 277 8.96 0.56 5.59
CA VAL A 277 7.54 0.84 5.92
C VAL A 277 7.17 2.31 5.73
N LYS A 278 8.05 3.23 6.18
CA LYS A 278 7.83 4.68 6.04
C LYS A 278 7.97 5.13 4.58
N GLY A 279 8.89 4.47 3.86
CA GLY A 279 9.12 4.71 2.44
C GLY A 279 7.87 4.43 1.62
N THR A 280 7.17 3.33 1.91
CA THR A 280 5.93 2.99 1.21
C THR A 280 4.89 4.09 1.28
N LEU A 281 4.68 4.69 2.46
CA LEU A 281 3.74 5.80 2.60
C LEU A 281 4.16 7.02 1.74
N MET A 282 5.45 7.37 1.76
CA MET A 282 5.98 8.48 0.94
C MET A 282 5.83 8.21 -0.56
N GLY A 283 6.11 6.97 -0.99
CA GLY A 283 5.95 6.56 -2.39
C GLY A 283 4.49 6.55 -2.84
N THR A 284 3.56 6.12 -1.98
CA THR A 284 2.12 6.23 -2.27
C THR A 284 1.69 7.68 -2.38
N VAL A 285 2.07 8.54 -1.43
CA VAL A 285 1.74 9.98 -1.48
C VAL A 285 2.24 10.58 -2.80
N PHE A 286 3.48 10.30 -3.18
CA PHE A 286 4.04 10.76 -4.44
C PHE A 286 3.25 10.26 -5.66
N MET A 287 2.94 8.96 -5.72
CA MET A 287 2.25 8.35 -6.86
C MET A 287 0.78 8.77 -7.00
N VAL A 288 0.12 9.10 -5.90
CA VAL A 288 -1.26 9.63 -5.93
C VAL A 288 -1.27 11.11 -6.32
N LEU A 289 -0.32 11.89 -5.82
CA LEU A 289 -0.23 13.33 -6.14
C LEU A 289 0.36 13.61 -7.52
N LEU A 290 1.18 12.73 -8.07
CA LEU A 290 1.82 12.95 -9.37
C LEU A 290 0.79 13.18 -10.50
N PRO A 291 -0.23 12.34 -10.69
CA PRO A 291 -1.33 12.60 -11.60
C PRO A 291 -1.98 13.98 -11.43
N GLU A 292 -2.19 14.40 -10.19
CA GLU A 292 -2.87 15.65 -9.87
C GLU A 292 -2.02 16.88 -10.20
N VAL A 293 -0.73 16.80 -9.88
CA VAL A 293 0.24 17.84 -10.24
C VAL A 293 0.33 17.98 -11.76
N MET A 294 0.23 16.88 -12.50
CA MET A 294 0.20 16.95 -13.96
C MET A 294 -1.09 17.57 -14.50
N GLU A 295 -2.24 17.20 -13.94
CA GLU A 295 -3.53 17.77 -14.34
C GLU A 295 -3.62 19.27 -14.06
N SER A 296 -3.14 19.71 -12.89
CA SER A 296 -3.01 21.13 -12.55
C SER A 296 -2.00 21.88 -13.45
N GLY A 297 -0.86 21.25 -13.79
CA GLY A 297 0.12 21.84 -14.71
C GLY A 297 -0.41 22.01 -16.13
N VAL A 298 -1.20 21.05 -16.59
CA VAL A 298 -1.86 21.12 -17.91
C VAL A 298 -2.98 22.15 -17.92
N SER A 299 -3.80 22.23 -16.87
CA SER A 299 -4.87 23.25 -16.79
C SER A 299 -4.31 24.68 -16.70
N ALA A 300 -3.11 24.86 -16.14
CA ALA A 300 -2.40 26.14 -16.23
C ALA A 300 -1.93 26.45 -17.66
N LEU A 301 -1.57 25.43 -18.45
CA LEU A 301 -1.10 25.57 -19.82
C LEU A 301 -2.24 25.73 -20.84
N SER A 302 -3.45 25.22 -20.54
CA SER A 302 -4.65 25.37 -21.38
C SER A 302 -5.19 26.81 -21.45
N VAL A 303 -4.68 27.72 -20.60
CA VAL A 303 -4.90 29.17 -20.69
C VAL A 303 -4.32 29.75 -21.99
N PHE A 304 -3.34 29.09 -22.60
CA PHE A 304 -2.82 29.51 -23.89
C PHE A 304 -3.66 28.96 -25.06
N GLU A 305 -4.13 29.83 -25.96
CA GLU A 305 -5.12 29.55 -27.05
C GLU A 305 -4.73 28.42 -28.03
N TRP A 306 -3.47 27.98 -28.06
CA TRP A 306 -2.98 26.88 -28.90
C TRP A 306 -3.15 25.49 -28.26
N ALA A 307 -3.54 25.43 -26.99
CA ALA A 307 -3.70 24.21 -26.20
C ALA A 307 -5.17 23.78 -26.01
N SER A 308 -6.14 24.51 -26.54
CA SER A 308 -7.58 24.29 -26.30
C SER A 308 -8.28 23.35 -27.29
N SER A 309 -7.55 22.63 -28.13
CA SER A 309 -8.17 21.64 -29.04
C SER A 309 -8.56 20.37 -28.30
N THR A 310 -9.72 19.80 -28.64
CA THR A 310 -10.25 18.54 -28.07
C THR A 310 -9.30 17.34 -28.24
N ALA A 311 -8.35 17.41 -29.17
CA ALA A 311 -7.29 16.41 -29.32
C ALA A 311 -6.25 16.47 -28.18
N VAL A 312 -6.05 17.64 -27.56
CA VAL A 312 -5.12 17.80 -26.44
C VAL A 312 -5.70 17.15 -25.20
N THR A 313 -6.99 17.32 -24.91
CA THR A 313 -7.68 16.75 -23.74
C THR A 313 -7.65 15.22 -23.70
N ASP A 314 -7.89 14.54 -24.83
CA ASP A 314 -7.80 13.08 -24.89
C ASP A 314 -6.33 12.61 -24.84
N GLY A 315 -5.40 13.40 -25.36
CA GLY A 315 -3.96 13.19 -25.20
C GLY A 315 -3.49 13.25 -23.74
N LEU A 316 -4.20 13.98 -22.86
CA LEU A 316 -3.79 14.16 -21.46
C LEU A 316 -3.83 12.86 -20.66
N ALA A 317 -4.83 12.01 -20.90
CA ALA A 317 -4.94 10.71 -20.22
C ALA A 317 -3.72 9.84 -20.50
N TYR A 318 -3.30 9.78 -21.78
CA TYR A 318 -2.09 9.05 -22.19
C TYR A 318 -0.80 9.69 -21.67
N ILE A 319 -0.72 11.03 -21.63
CA ILE A 319 0.44 11.74 -21.08
C ILE A 319 0.58 11.46 -19.58
N LYS A 320 -0.52 11.43 -18.83
CA LYS A 320 -0.55 11.08 -17.40
C LYS A 320 -0.04 9.66 -17.17
N GLU A 321 -0.51 8.68 -17.95
CA GLU A 321 0.00 7.30 -17.87
C GLU A 321 1.48 7.19 -18.24
N MET A 322 1.91 7.85 -19.32
CA MET A 322 3.31 7.90 -19.73
C MET A 322 4.22 8.50 -18.65
N ALA A 323 3.76 9.56 -17.98
CA ALA A 323 4.52 10.19 -16.92
C ALA A 323 4.65 9.34 -15.67
N ILE A 324 3.64 8.55 -15.31
CA ILE A 324 3.75 7.56 -14.24
C ILE A 324 4.84 6.54 -14.56
N GLY A 325 4.83 5.99 -15.78
CA GLY A 325 5.86 5.05 -16.23
C GLY A 325 7.26 5.67 -16.24
N LEU A 326 7.37 6.89 -16.76
CA LEU A 326 8.62 7.65 -16.82
C LEU A 326 9.14 7.97 -15.41
N ALA A 327 8.28 8.35 -14.47
CA ALA A 327 8.65 8.58 -13.08
C ALA A 327 9.23 7.32 -12.43
N ILE A 328 8.62 6.16 -12.64
CA ILE A 328 9.16 4.88 -12.15
C ILE A 328 10.55 4.61 -12.73
N ILE A 329 10.75 4.82 -14.04
CA ILE A 329 12.04 4.61 -14.71
C ILE A 329 13.11 5.58 -14.18
N LEU A 330 12.78 6.87 -14.05
CA LEU A 330 13.72 7.87 -13.53
C LEU A 330 14.14 7.55 -12.09
N PHE A 331 13.19 7.19 -11.22
CA PHE A 331 13.51 6.80 -9.85
C PHE A 331 14.39 5.55 -9.79
N LEU A 332 14.12 4.55 -10.64
CA LEU A 332 14.97 3.35 -10.72
C LEU A 332 16.40 3.65 -11.15
N ILE A 333 16.60 4.64 -12.04
CA ILE A 333 17.93 5.00 -12.55
C ILE A 333 18.68 5.89 -11.55
N PHE A 334 18.03 6.92 -11.01
CA PHE A 334 18.70 7.95 -10.21
C PHE A 334 18.68 7.67 -8.70
N GLU A 335 17.68 6.94 -8.19
CA GLU A 335 17.46 6.73 -6.76
C GLU A 335 17.02 5.28 -6.47
N PRO A 336 17.92 4.29 -6.65
CA PRO A 336 17.59 2.87 -6.48
C PRO A 336 17.14 2.49 -5.05
N ASP A 337 17.55 3.27 -4.04
CA ASP A 337 17.14 3.09 -2.63
C ASP A 337 15.86 3.86 -2.27
N GLY A 338 15.29 4.63 -3.20
CA GLY A 338 14.05 5.38 -3.08
C GLY A 338 14.06 6.59 -2.13
N LEU A 339 12.89 7.21 -1.98
CA LEU A 339 12.67 8.42 -1.17
C LEU A 339 13.04 8.24 0.31
N ALA A 340 12.87 7.03 0.86
CA ALA A 340 13.26 6.74 2.24
C ALA A 340 14.76 6.97 2.48
N HIS A 341 15.61 6.65 1.50
CA HIS A 341 17.04 6.85 1.60
C HIS A 341 17.41 8.34 1.53
N ARG A 342 16.80 9.10 0.60
CA ARG A 342 16.95 10.56 0.54
C ARG A 342 16.58 11.24 1.85
N TRP A 343 15.46 10.84 2.46
CA TRP A 343 15.07 11.37 3.75
C TRP A 343 16.09 11.06 4.86
N GLN A 344 16.70 9.88 4.83
CA GLN A 344 17.78 9.52 5.76
C GLN A 344 19.03 10.37 5.55
N GLN A 345 19.44 10.61 4.30
CA GLN A 345 20.58 11.48 3.97
C GLN A 345 20.33 12.92 4.44
N ILE A 346 19.15 13.47 4.17
CA ILE A 346 18.77 14.81 4.65
C ILE A 346 18.86 14.84 6.18
N ARG A 347 18.22 13.88 6.86
CA ARG A 347 18.28 13.82 8.33
C ARG A 347 19.70 13.66 8.87
N ALA A 348 20.55 12.89 8.21
CA ALA A 348 21.94 12.72 8.58
C ALA A 348 22.70 14.04 8.43
N TYR A 349 22.54 14.73 7.29
CA TYR A 349 23.13 16.04 7.05
C TYR A 349 22.80 17.04 8.16
N TRP A 350 21.52 17.19 8.53
CA TRP A 350 21.11 18.10 9.60
C TRP A 350 21.62 17.70 10.99
N LYS A 351 21.80 16.41 11.26
CA LYS A 351 22.35 15.92 12.53
C LYS A 351 23.87 16.07 12.63
N LEU A 352 24.54 15.91 11.50
CA LEU A 352 25.99 15.93 11.40
C LEU A 352 26.50 17.36 11.24
N TYR A 353 25.71 18.28 10.68
CA TYR A 353 26.08 19.69 10.53
C TYR A 353 26.53 20.30 11.87
N PRO A 354 27.76 20.87 12.00
CA PRO A 354 28.74 21.18 10.94
C PRO A 354 29.85 20.14 10.70
N PHE A 355 29.82 18.97 11.32
CA PHE A 355 30.76 17.87 11.10
C PHE A 355 30.51 17.20 9.74
N SER A 356 31.55 17.17 8.89
CA SER A 356 31.48 16.81 7.47
C SER A 356 31.70 15.31 7.17
N TYR A 357 31.32 14.39 8.05
CA TYR A 357 31.65 12.95 7.91
C TYR A 357 30.48 12.07 7.52
#